data_AF-A0A8S3CSA9-F1
#
_entry.id   AF-A0A8S3CSA9-F1
#
_cell.length_a   1.000
_cell.length_b   1.000
_cell.length_c   1.000
_cell.angle_alpha   90.00
_cell.angle_beta   90.00
_cell.angle_gamma   90.00
#
_symmetry.space_group_name_H-M   'P 1'
#
loop_
_entity.id
_entity.type
_entity.pdbx_description
1 polymer ?
#
loop_
_entity_poly.entity_id
_entity_poly.type
_entity_poly.pdbx_seq_one_letter_code
_entity_poly.pdbx_strand_id
1 'polypeptide(L)' 'DTFGYFYHDSFDPSLPENNLITADDDSGDISLQFGLEVYLQAGNKYILVVTTHGMYETGDFSILTHGPDHVELNPFTPST' A
#
# COMPACT_ATOMS: atom_id res chain seq x y z
N ASP A 1 -8.74 8.41 7.51
CA ASP A 1 -9.32 7.68 6.40
C ASP A 1 -8.20 7.40 5.42
N THR A 2 -7.63 6.21 5.48
CA THR A 2 -6.43 5.86 4.71
C THR A 2 -6.82 5.06 3.48
N PHE A 3 -6.14 5.31 2.36
CA PHE A 3 -6.31 4.53 1.13
C PHE A 3 -4.96 3.91 0.78
N GLY A 4 -4.90 2.58 0.76
CA GLY A 4 -3.73 1.79 0.41
C GLY A 4 -3.80 1.26 -1.02
N TYR A 5 -2.72 1.44 -1.78
CA TYR A 5 -2.54 0.86 -3.11
C TYR A 5 -1.30 -0.04 -3.11
N PHE A 6 -1.44 -1.26 -3.62
CA PHE A 6 -0.38 -2.26 -3.61
C PHE A 6 0.03 -2.65 -5.03
N TYR A 7 1.31 -2.48 -5.34
CA TYR A 7 1.87 -2.65 -6.68
C TYR A 7 2.91 -3.76 -6.73
N HIS A 8 3.04 -4.36 -7.90
CA HIS A 8 4.16 -5.21 -8.25
C HIS A 8 5.27 -4.39 -8.94
N ASP A 9 6.53 -4.58 -8.52
CA ASP A 9 7.76 -4.06 -9.15
C ASP A 9 7.95 -2.53 -9.20
N SER A 10 7.01 -1.78 -9.78
CA SER A 10 7.09 -0.33 -10.01
C SER A 10 5.76 0.40 -9.77
N PHE A 11 5.86 1.69 -9.47
CA PHE A 11 4.75 2.62 -9.32
C PHE A 11 5.06 3.88 -10.12
N ASP A 12 4.15 4.24 -11.03
CA ASP A 12 4.18 5.49 -11.80
C ASP A 12 2.91 6.28 -11.49
N PRO A 13 3.00 7.44 -10.81
CA PRO A 13 1.82 8.23 -10.48
C PRO A 13 1.10 8.81 -11.70
N SER A 14 1.73 8.86 -12.88
CA SER A 14 1.08 9.26 -14.13
C SER A 14 0.23 8.15 -14.77
N LEU A 15 0.48 6.89 -14.36
CA LEU A 15 -0.21 5.68 -14.82
C LEU A 15 -0.57 4.78 -13.60
N PRO A 16 -1.43 5.25 -12.68
CA PRO A 16 -1.62 4.62 -11.37
C PRO A 16 -2.26 3.23 -11.40
N GLU A 17 -2.83 2.81 -12.52
CA GLU A 17 -3.38 1.46 -12.72
C GLU A 17 -2.31 0.44 -13.15
N ASN A 18 -1.15 0.90 -13.64
CA ASN A 18 -0.10 0.00 -14.09
C ASN A 18 0.52 -0.74 -12.91
N ASN A 19 0.61 -2.07 -13.04
CA ASN A 19 1.13 -2.99 -12.02
C ASN A 19 0.37 -2.97 -10.68
N LEU A 20 -0.81 -2.34 -10.62
CA LEU A 20 -1.66 -2.39 -9.44
C LEU A 20 -2.17 -3.82 -9.24
N ILE A 21 -1.94 -4.36 -8.04
CA ILE A 21 -2.44 -5.68 -7.63
C ILE A 21 -3.82 -5.51 -7.00
N THR A 22 -3.93 -4.57 -6.05
CA THR A 22 -5.15 -4.31 -5.28
C THR A 22 -5.07 -2.94 -4.61
N ALA A 23 -6.22 -2.41 -4.22
CA ALA A 23 -6.34 -1.19 -3.45
C ALA A 23 -7.61 -1.25 -2.58
N ASP A 24 -7.59 -0.56 -1.44
CA ASP A 24 -8.70 -0.52 -0.48
C ASP A 24 -8.61 0.74 0.40
N ASP A 25 -9.74 1.20 0.93
CA ASP A 25 -9.85 2.36 1.82
C ASP A 25 -10.62 2.09 3.12
N ASP A 26 -11.46 1.06 3.20
CA ASP A 26 -12.38 0.88 4.33
C ASP A 26 -12.49 -0.54 4.90
N SER A 27 -11.76 -1.53 4.36
CA SER A 27 -11.82 -2.94 4.77
C SER A 27 -10.86 -3.31 5.91
N GLY A 28 -10.17 -2.35 6.52
CA GLY A 28 -9.26 -2.55 7.64
C GLY A 28 -9.95 -2.90 8.96
N ASP A 29 -9.18 -3.41 9.93
CA ASP A 29 -9.68 -3.80 11.25
C ASP A 29 -10.29 -2.64 12.06
N ILE A 30 -9.88 -1.41 11.73
CA ILE A 30 -10.41 -0.17 12.28
C ILE A 30 -11.19 0.53 11.16
N SER A 31 -12.41 0.99 11.47
CA SER A 31 -13.27 1.70 10.52
C SER A 31 -12.53 2.83 9.79
N LEU A 32 -12.76 2.94 8.47
CA LEU A 32 -12.17 3.96 7.59
C LEU A 32 -10.64 3.84 7.50
N GLN A 33 -10.12 2.62 7.51
CA GLN A 33 -8.73 2.33 7.22
C GLN A 33 -8.66 1.24 6.15
N PHE A 34 -7.66 1.32 5.29
CA PHE A 34 -7.45 0.25 4.32
C PHE A 34 -7.10 -1.09 4.99
N GLY A 35 -7.56 -2.17 4.38
CA GLY A 35 -7.19 -3.55 4.69
C GLY A 35 -6.84 -4.29 3.40
N LEU A 36 -5.62 -4.83 3.31
CA LEU A 36 -5.14 -5.51 2.11
C LEU A 36 -4.73 -6.95 2.43
N GLU A 37 -5.35 -7.91 1.76
CA GLU A 37 -4.94 -9.33 1.80
C GLU A 37 -4.25 -9.70 0.49
N VAL A 38 -2.95 -9.99 0.53
CA VAL A 38 -2.13 -10.26 -0.65
C VAL A 38 -1.21 -11.46 -0.45
N TYR A 39 -0.95 -12.18 -1.54
CA TYR A 39 0.04 -13.26 -1.56
C TYR A 39 1.38 -12.73 -2.08
N LEU A 40 2.39 -12.71 -1.21
CA LEU A 40 3.75 -12.27 -1.55
C LEU A 40 4.63 -13.46 -1.89
N GLN A 41 5.37 -13.33 -2.99
CA GLN A 41 6.40 -14.29 -3.39
C GLN A 41 7.77 -13.72 -3.05
N ALA A 42 8.59 -14.51 -2.36
CA ALA A 42 9.94 -14.11 -1.97
C ALA A 42 10.81 -13.78 -3.21
N GLY A 43 11.67 -12.78 -3.09
CA GLY A 43 12.57 -12.32 -4.15
C GLY A 43 11.96 -11.32 -5.13
N ASN A 44 10.64 -11.07 -5.05
CA ASN A 44 9.97 -10.03 -5.82
C ASN A 44 9.95 -8.70 -5.08
N LYS A 45 9.93 -7.61 -5.85
CA LYS A 45 9.71 -6.27 -5.33
C LYS A 45 8.21 -5.94 -5.33
N TYR A 46 7.73 -5.39 -4.23
CA TYR A 46 6.39 -4.87 -4.08
C TYR A 46 6.45 -3.46 -3.52
N ILE A 47 5.45 -2.64 -3.84
CA ILE A 47 5.37 -1.25 -3.41
C ILE A 47 4.00 -1.01 -2.79
N LEU A 48 3.99 -0.50 -1.57
CA LEU A 48 2.78 -0.01 -0.90
C LEU A 48 2.80 1.52 -0.95
N VAL A 49 1.78 2.11 -1.56
CA VAL A 49 1.52 3.56 -1.52
C VAL A 49 0.37 3.80 -0.56
N VAL A 50 0.62 4.59 0.48
CA VAL A 50 -0.39 4.98 1.47
C VAL A 50 -0.74 6.44 1.27
N THR A 51 -2.04 6.72 1.18
CA THR A 51 -2.59 8.07 1.03
C THR A 51 -3.77 8.26 1.98
N THR A 52 -4.34 9.46 1.99
CA THR A 52 -5.66 9.73 2.55
C THR A 52 -6.72 9.50 1.48
N HIS A 53 -7.89 8.99 1.87
CA HIS A 53 -9.03 8.89 0.95
C HIS A 53 -9.49 10.29 0.47
N GLY A 54 -9.48 11.29 1.38
CA GLY A 54 -9.75 12.69 1.05
C GLY A 54 -8.57 13.40 0.39
N MET A 55 -8.85 14.29 -0.56
CA MET A 55 -7.84 15.16 -1.18
C MET A 55 -7.35 16.23 -0.19
N TYR A 56 -6.05 16.54 -0.25
CA TYR A 56 -5.40 17.58 0.56
C TYR A 56 -5.42 17.35 2.08
N GLU A 57 -5.64 16.11 2.49
CA GLU A 57 -5.54 15.72 3.89
C GLU A 57 -4.14 15.23 4.23
N THR A 58 -3.74 15.41 5.48
CA THR A 58 -2.47 14.93 6.03
C THR A 58 -2.69 14.40 7.44
N GLY A 59 -1.96 13.37 7.82
CA GLY A 59 -1.99 12.85 9.18
C GLY A 59 -0.90 11.83 9.39
N ASP A 60 -0.62 11.55 10.66
CA ASP A 60 0.28 10.46 11.03
C ASP A 60 -0.39 9.11 10.75
N PHE A 61 0.42 8.14 10.33
CA PHE A 61 -0.05 6.77 10.11
C PHE A 61 1.00 5.76 10.56
N SER A 62 0.54 4.54 10.77
CA SER A 62 1.39 3.37 11.01
C SER A 62 0.84 2.21 10.20
N ILE A 63 1.72 1.35 9.71
CA ILE A 63 1.34 0.15 8.97
C ILE A 63 1.56 -1.06 9.88
N LEU A 64 0.55 -1.91 9.98
CA LEU A 64 0.61 -3.20 10.67
C LEU A 64 0.51 -4.31 9.63
N THR A 65 1.40 -5.31 9.73
CA THR A 65 1.43 -6.44 8.81
C THR A 65 1.32 -7.75 9.59
N HIS A 66 0.50 -8.66 9.07
CA HIS A 66 0.37 -10.03 9.58
C HIS A 66 0.57 -11.03 8.46
N GLY A 67 1.27 -12.12 8.74
CA GLY A 67 1.53 -13.15 7.75
C GLY A 67 2.26 -14.34 8.37
N PRO A 68 2.39 -15.44 7.60
CA PRO A 68 3.13 -16.61 8.03
C PRO A 68 4.64 -16.37 8.17
N ASP A 69 5.16 -15.30 7.58
CA ASP A 69 6.56 -14.88 7.66
C ASP A 69 6.67 -13.37 7.94
N HIS A 70 7.86 -12.92 8.35
CA HIS A 70 8.13 -11.52 8.65
C HIS A 70 8.17 -10.67 7.37
N VAL A 71 7.40 -9.57 7.38
CA VAL A 71 7.42 -8.55 6.32
C VAL A 71 8.17 -7.34 6.85
N GLU A 72 9.17 -6.89 6.09
CA GLU A 72 9.91 -5.66 6.36
C GLU A 72 9.47 -4.57 5.37
N LEU A 73 9.06 -3.42 5.89
CA LEU A 73 8.69 -2.25 5.09
C LEU A 73 9.85 -1.26 5.11
N ASN A 74 10.44 -1.04 3.95
CA ASN A 74 11.53 -0.10 3.77
C ASN A 74 11.04 1.12 3.00
N PRO A 75 11.23 2.36 3.50
CA PRO A 75 10.94 3.56 2.74
C PRO A 75 11.69 3.56 1.41
N PHE A 76 10.98 3.90 0.33
CA PHE A 76 11.53 3.95 -1.01
C PHE A 76 11.13 5.26 -1.69
N THR A 77 12.07 5.86 -2.42
CA THR A 77 11.78 6.98 -3.32
C THR A 77 11.68 6.44 -4.75
N PRO A 78 10.51 6.55 -5.41
CA PRO A 78 10.36 6.14 -6.81
C PRO A 78 11.40 6.82 -7.70
N SER A 79 12.07 6.05 -8.54
CA SER A 79 12.88 6.57 -9.63
C SER A 79 11.95 7.09 -10.72
N THR A 80 12.07 8.39 -11.02
CA THR A 80 11.34 9.11 -12.09
C THR A 80 11.77 8.68 -13.48
#